data_AF-A0AAE0CN15-F1
#
_entry.id   AF-A0AAE0CN15-F1
#
_cell.length_a   1.000
_cell.length_b   1.000
_cell.length_c   1.000
_cell.angle_alpha   90.00
_cell.angle_beta   90.00
_cell.angle_gamma   90.00
#
_symmetry.space_group_name_H-M   'P 1'
#
loop_
_entity.id
_entity.type
_entity.pdbx_description
1 polymer ?
#
loop_
_entity_poly.entity_id
_entity_poly.type
_entity_poly.pdbx_seq_one_letter_code
_entity_poly.pdbx_strand_id
1 'polypeptide(L)'
;MKSWSVSSDCGSSWEGVACDSLKRVVNLSSPGLVSGNDFILDTYMIGTLSPYLGNLSNLQLLDLSDLKELKGPIPQEFGKLSHLTLLFINSNKLTGNRLSGRIPPHKINIHVSAFLGNPGLCGSALPPCKKS
;
A
#
# COMPACT_ATOMS: atom_id res chain seq x y z
N MET A 1 -6.06 23.05 3.43
CA MET A 1 -5.83 21.73 2.82
C MET A 1 -6.49 21.71 1.45
N LYS A 2 -5.76 21.32 0.40
CA LYS A 2 -6.33 21.16 -0.94
C LYS A 2 -6.97 19.77 -1.01
N SER A 3 -8.25 19.69 -1.37
CA SER A 3 -8.95 18.42 -1.55
C SER A 3 -8.75 17.91 -2.98
N TRP A 4 -8.69 16.60 -3.15
CA TRP A 4 -8.56 15.96 -4.46
C TRP A 4 -9.75 16.30 -5.38
N SER A 5 -9.45 16.73 -6.61
CA SER A 5 -10.43 16.87 -7.70
C SER A 5 -10.04 16.03 -8.91
N VAL A 6 -10.92 15.09 -9.29
CA VAL A 6 -10.73 14.18 -10.43
C VAL A 6 -10.42 14.92 -11.74
N SER A 7 -10.99 16.12 -11.92
CA SER A 7 -10.82 16.90 -13.15
C SER A 7 -9.46 17.59 -13.29
N SER A 8 -8.76 17.89 -12.19
CA SER A 8 -7.57 18.75 -12.19
C SER A 8 -6.30 18.11 -11.64
N ASP A 9 -6.42 17.11 -10.77
CA ASP A 9 -5.31 16.68 -9.92
C ASP A 9 -4.57 15.43 -10.44
N CYS A 10 -5.24 14.72 -11.33
CA CYS A 10 -4.84 13.45 -11.89
C CYS A 10 -3.71 13.62 -12.93
N GLY A 11 -2.48 13.26 -12.52
CA GLY A 11 -1.25 13.30 -13.32
C GLY A 11 -0.48 14.63 -13.28
N SER A 12 -0.91 15.61 -12.48
CA SER A 12 -0.39 16.98 -12.53
C SER A 12 -0.18 17.64 -11.15
N SER A 13 -0.74 17.10 -10.07
CA SER A 13 -0.69 17.74 -8.74
C SER A 13 -0.33 16.83 -7.57
N TRP A 14 -0.32 15.51 -7.77
CA TRP A 14 -0.06 14.55 -6.70
C TRP A 14 1.03 13.60 -7.16
N GLU A 15 2.19 13.74 -6.52
CA GLU A 15 3.30 12.83 -6.71
C GLU A 15 2.87 11.39 -6.37
N GLY A 16 3.38 10.44 -7.16
CA GLY A 16 3.05 9.03 -6.98
C GLY A 16 1.67 8.60 -7.47
N VAL A 17 0.82 9.52 -7.95
CA VAL A 17 -0.52 9.17 -8.48
C VAL A 17 -0.54 9.26 -10.00
N ALA A 18 -0.78 8.13 -10.67
CA ALA A 18 -1.01 8.10 -12.12
C ALA A 18 -2.42 7.61 -12.45
N CYS A 19 -2.92 8.12 -13.58
CA CYS A 19 -4.26 7.85 -14.05
C CYS A 19 -4.30 7.40 -15.50
N ASP A 20 -5.42 6.81 -15.88
CA ASP A 20 -5.74 6.53 -17.28
C ASP A 20 -6.30 7.75 -18.03
N SER A 21 -6.63 7.55 -19.31
CA SER A 21 -7.24 8.56 -20.19
C SER A 21 -8.61 9.06 -19.71
N LEU A 22 -9.29 8.29 -18.86
CA LEU A 22 -10.59 8.63 -18.27
C LEU A 22 -10.46 9.29 -16.89
N LYS A 23 -9.23 9.68 -16.50
CA LYS A 23 -8.92 10.32 -15.21
C LYS A 23 -9.21 9.44 -13.99
N ARG A 24 -9.18 8.12 -14.16
CA ARG A 24 -9.31 7.16 -13.04
C ARG A 24 -7.91 6.83 -12.52
N VAL A 25 -7.74 6.78 -11.21
CA VAL A 25 -6.46 6.40 -10.59
C VAL A 25 -6.18 4.93 -10.90
N VAL A 26 -5.06 4.67 -11.56
CA VAL A 26 -4.60 3.32 -11.94
C VAL A 26 -3.28 2.95 -11.27
N ASN A 27 -2.51 3.93 -10.82
CA ASN A 27 -1.25 3.71 -10.09
C ASN A 27 -1.19 4.64 -8.88
N LEU A 28 -0.85 4.07 -7.73
CA LEU A 28 -0.45 4.80 -6.54
C LEU A 28 0.88 4.23 -6.04
N SER A 29 1.94 5.02 -6.11
CA SER A 29 3.30 4.60 -5.79
C SER A 29 4.00 5.68 -4.97
N SER A 30 4.28 5.37 -3.71
CA SER A 30 5.10 6.18 -2.81
C SER A 30 5.98 5.25 -1.98
N PRO A 31 6.99 4.60 -2.60
CA PRO A 31 7.91 3.72 -1.90
C PRO A 31 8.88 4.54 -1.05
N GLY A 32 9.28 3.98 0.09
CA GLY A 32 10.34 4.56 0.90
C GLY A 32 11.72 4.40 0.24
N LEU A 33 12.55 5.44 0.32
CA LEU A 33 13.94 5.40 -0.16
C LEU A 33 14.86 4.63 0.81
N VAL A 34 15.44 3.52 0.35
CA VAL A 34 16.45 2.75 1.09
C VAL A 34 17.86 3.29 0.77
N SER A 35 18.23 4.45 1.31
CA SER A 35 19.63 4.91 1.29
C SER A 35 20.35 4.44 2.55
N GLY A 36 21.53 3.84 2.39
CA GLY A 36 22.29 3.16 3.45
C GLY A 36 22.96 4.07 4.48
N ASN A 37 22.78 5.38 4.39
CA ASN A 37 23.44 6.38 5.20
C ASN A 37 22.51 7.57 5.48
N ASP A 38 22.28 7.78 6.78
CA ASP A 38 21.53 8.84 7.46
C ASP A 38 20.03 9.00 7.20
N PHE A 39 19.33 9.43 8.26
CA PHE A 39 17.89 9.63 8.40
C PHE A 39 17.16 10.16 7.14
N ILE A 40 16.75 9.26 6.23
CA ILE A 40 15.89 9.67 5.11
C ILE A 40 14.46 9.88 5.61
N LEU A 41 14.05 11.15 5.72
CA LEU A 41 12.68 11.56 6.07
C LEU A 41 11.65 11.08 5.02
N ASP A 42 12.07 10.88 3.77
CA ASP A 42 11.21 10.44 2.66
C ASP A 42 10.75 8.97 2.76
N THR A 43 11.06 8.32 3.89
CA THR A 43 10.52 7.00 4.24
C THR A 43 9.42 7.10 5.29
N TYR A 44 9.23 8.23 5.98
CA TYR A 44 8.30 8.32 7.12
C TYR A 44 6.86 8.60 6.67
N MET A 45 5.97 7.61 6.81
CA MET A 45 4.53 7.76 6.58
C MET A 45 3.75 7.31 7.82
N ILE A 46 3.48 8.26 8.72
CA ILE A 46 2.76 7.98 9.96
C ILE A 46 1.27 7.81 9.66
N GLY A 47 0.70 6.68 10.09
CA GLY A 47 -0.74 6.47 10.02
C GLY A 47 -1.10 5.03 9.71
N THR A 48 -2.32 4.85 9.21
CA THR A 48 -2.88 3.56 8.83
C THR A 48 -3.39 3.63 7.40
N LEU A 49 -3.42 2.48 6.72
CA LEU A 49 -4.06 2.38 5.42
C LEU A 49 -5.55 2.72 5.55
N SER A 50 -6.02 3.65 4.73
CA SER A 50 -7.42 4.08 4.74
C SER A 50 -8.31 3.06 4.03
N PRO A 51 -9.50 2.71 4.56
CA PRO A 51 -10.45 1.85 3.86
C PRO A 51 -10.93 2.46 2.53
N TYR A 52 -10.84 3.79 2.37
CA TYR A 52 -11.19 4.46 1.12
C TYR A 52 -10.28 4.11 -0.06
N LEU A 53 -9.09 3.52 0.18
CA LEU A 53 -8.27 2.97 -0.90
C LEU A 53 -9.03 1.90 -1.69
N GLY A 54 -9.93 1.14 -1.04
CA GLY A 54 -10.79 0.18 -1.72
C GLY A 54 -11.81 0.77 -2.70
N ASN A 55 -12.00 2.10 -2.72
CA ASN A 55 -12.84 2.78 -3.71
C ASN A 55 -12.12 3.00 -5.05
N LEU A 56 -10.79 2.82 -5.10
CA LEU A 56 -10.00 2.93 -6.32
C LEU A 56 -10.14 1.65 -7.15
N SER A 57 -11.35 1.35 -7.64
CA SER A 57 -11.68 0.09 -8.29
C SER A 57 -10.89 -0.20 -9.58
N ASN A 58 -10.25 0.81 -10.16
CA ASN A 58 -9.40 0.72 -11.36
C ASN A 58 -7.90 0.68 -11.03
N LEU A 59 -7.53 0.67 -9.75
CA LEU A 59 -6.13 0.62 -9.32
C LEU A 59 -5.50 -0.69 -9.79
N GLN A 60 -4.35 -0.57 -10.47
CA GLN A 60 -3.58 -1.68 -11.04
C GLN A 60 -2.26 -1.87 -10.31
N LEU A 61 -1.64 -0.79 -9.85
CA LEU A 61 -0.40 -0.79 -9.08
C LEU A 61 -0.60 -0.03 -7.77
N LEU A 62 -0.22 -0.68 -6.66
CA LEU A 62 -0.07 -0.04 -5.36
C LEU A 62 1.32 -0.36 -4.81
N ASP A 63 2.14 0.67 -4.65
CA ASP A 63 3.47 0.56 -4.02
C ASP A 63 3.58 1.53 -2.84
N LEU A 64 3.65 0.95 -1.65
CA LEU A 64 3.88 1.59 -0.37
C LEU A 64 4.99 0.84 0.38
N SER A 65 5.87 0.19 -0.36
CA SER A 65 6.97 -0.59 0.20
C SER A 65 7.96 0.31 0.93
N ASP A 66 8.67 -0.25 1.90
CA ASP A 66 9.79 0.42 2.57
C ASP A 66 9.47 1.74 3.30
N LEU A 67 8.20 2.05 3.52
CA LEU A 67 7.79 3.11 4.41
C LEU A 67 8.09 2.73 5.87
N LYS A 68 8.34 3.74 6.69
CA LYS A 68 8.51 3.73 8.14
C LYS A 68 7.22 4.23 8.77
N GLU A 69 6.85 3.62 9.89
CA GLU A 69 5.71 4.01 10.75
C GLU A 69 4.31 3.90 10.13
N LEU A 70 4.16 3.37 8.90
CA LEU A 70 2.85 2.94 8.42
C LEU A 70 2.49 1.65 9.19
N LYS A 71 1.36 1.69 9.88
CA LYS A 71 1.00 0.68 10.89
C LYS A 71 -0.46 0.26 10.79
N GLY A 72 -0.80 -0.75 11.58
CA GLY A 72 -2.17 -1.24 11.70
C GLY A 72 -2.55 -2.22 10.60
N PRO A 73 -3.86 -2.53 10.46
CA PRO A 73 -4.31 -3.56 9.54
C PRO A 73 -4.35 -3.09 8.09
N ILE A 74 -4.28 -4.08 7.19
CA ILE A 74 -4.74 -3.91 5.80
C ILE A 74 -6.28 -3.92 5.85
N PRO A 75 -6.97 -2.83 5.43
CA PRO A 75 -8.43 -2.74 5.48
C PRO A 75 -9.10 -3.83 4.64
N GLN A 76 -10.25 -4.36 5.09
CA GLN A 76 -10.96 -5.41 4.36
C GLN A 76 -11.41 -4.95 2.96
N GLU A 77 -11.61 -3.66 2.79
CA GLU A 77 -11.96 -3.00 1.53
C GLU A 77 -10.89 -3.19 0.44
N PHE A 78 -9.65 -3.53 0.79
CA PHE A 78 -8.62 -3.89 -0.19
C PHE A 78 -9.03 -5.11 -1.03
N GLY A 79 -9.89 -5.99 -0.50
CA GLY A 79 -10.48 -7.09 -1.27
C GLY A 79 -11.36 -6.65 -2.44
N LYS A 80 -11.77 -5.36 -2.50
CA LYS A 80 -12.55 -4.76 -3.60
C LYS A 80 -11.69 -4.34 -4.78
N LEU A 81 -10.36 -4.29 -4.64
CA LEU A 81 -9.42 -3.87 -5.69
C LEU A 81 -9.25 -4.98 -6.75
N SER A 82 -10.29 -5.19 -7.54
CA SER A 82 -10.38 -6.31 -8.49
C SER A 82 -9.43 -6.20 -9.69
N HIS A 83 -8.93 -5.00 -9.98
CA HIS A 83 -7.99 -4.74 -11.09
C HIS A 83 -6.54 -4.63 -10.63
N LEU A 84 -6.26 -4.78 -9.33
CA LEU A 84 -4.91 -4.70 -8.81
C LEU A 84 -4.10 -5.89 -9.32
N THR A 85 -2.91 -5.63 -9.83
CA THR A 85 -2.02 -6.66 -10.40
C THR A 85 -0.66 -6.64 -9.73
N LEU A 86 -0.22 -5.46 -9.30
CA LEU A 86 1.04 -5.24 -8.63
C LEU A 86 0.78 -4.62 -7.26
N LEU A 87 1.17 -5.34 -6.20
CA LEU A 87 1.10 -4.88 -4.83
C LEU A 87 2.49 -4.99 -4.20
N PHE A 88 2.98 -3.87 -3.67
CA PHE A 88 4.20 -3.80 -2.89
C PHE A 88 3.89 -3.08 -1.58
N ILE A 89 3.72 -3.84 -0.51
CA ILE A 89 3.62 -3.32 0.87
C ILE A 89 4.66 -4.00 1.77
N ASN A 90 5.65 -4.64 1.14
CA ASN A 90 6.74 -5.29 1.81
C ASN A 90 7.62 -4.26 2.50
N SER A 91 8.24 -4.67 3.60
CA SER A 91 9.20 -3.86 4.31
C SER A 91 10.54 -4.57 4.30
N ASN A 92 11.62 -3.83 4.12
CA ASN A 92 12.91 -4.32 4.50
C ASN A 92 13.09 -4.18 6.02
N LYS A 93 13.94 -5.03 6.61
CA LYS A 93 14.21 -5.00 8.07
C LYS A 93 14.74 -3.66 8.58
N LEU A 94 15.17 -2.78 7.67
CA LEU A 94 15.67 -1.43 7.94
C LEU A 94 14.56 -0.38 8.04
N THR A 95 13.43 -0.60 7.36
CA THR A 95 12.36 0.38 7.18
C THR A 95 11.14 0.12 8.07
N GLY A 96 11.09 -1.00 8.78
CA GLY A 96 10.28 -1.13 10.00
C GLY A 96 8.79 -0.83 9.85
N ASN A 97 8.19 -1.08 8.68
CA ASN A 97 6.76 -0.92 8.51
C ASN A 97 6.03 -1.89 9.45
N ARG A 98 4.97 -1.40 10.11
CA ARG A 98 4.33 -2.10 11.24
C ARG A 98 2.93 -2.56 10.90
N LEU A 99 2.71 -2.96 9.65
CA LEU A 99 1.45 -3.56 9.25
C LEU A 99 1.23 -4.87 10.02
N SER A 100 0.01 -5.07 10.49
CA SER A 100 -0.31 -6.19 11.37
C SER A 100 -1.72 -6.73 11.18
N GLY A 101 -1.95 -7.95 11.61
CA GLY A 101 -3.23 -8.63 11.49
C GLY A 101 -3.36 -9.47 10.23
N ARG A 102 -4.58 -9.97 10.01
CA ARG A 102 -4.87 -10.91 8.92
C ARG A 102 -4.90 -10.18 7.57
N ILE A 103 -4.21 -10.72 6.58
CA ILE A 103 -4.34 -10.27 5.19
C ILE A 103 -5.79 -10.53 4.71
N PRO A 104 -6.54 -9.50 4.25
CA PRO A 104 -7.88 -9.67 3.75
C PRO A 104 -7.97 -10.61 2.54
N PRO A 105 -9.08 -11.34 2.37
CA PRO A 105 -9.35 -12.07 1.14
C PRO A 105 -9.34 -11.12 -0.05
N HIS A 106 -8.62 -11.51 -1.10
CA HIS A 106 -8.48 -10.77 -2.34
C HIS A 106 -8.71 -11.76 -3.50
N LYS A 107 -9.40 -11.29 -4.55
CA LYS A 107 -9.80 -12.14 -5.68
C LYS A 107 -8.67 -12.40 -6.68
N ILE A 108 -7.62 -11.59 -6.58
CA ILE A 108 -6.45 -11.60 -7.47
C ILE A 108 -5.32 -12.40 -6.83
N ASN A 109 -4.49 -13.04 -7.67
CA ASN A 109 -3.34 -13.81 -7.19
C ASN A 109 -2.17 -12.85 -6.92
N ILE A 110 -2.00 -12.42 -5.68
CA ILE A 110 -0.87 -11.57 -5.27
C ILE A 110 0.25 -12.46 -4.73
N HIS A 111 1.46 -12.27 -5.24
CA HIS A 111 2.62 -13.03 -4.79
C HIS A 111 2.97 -12.70 -3.33
N VAL A 112 3.33 -13.72 -2.54
CA VAL A 112 3.62 -13.58 -1.10
C VAL A 112 4.72 -12.55 -0.80
N SER A 113 5.63 -12.31 -1.77
CA SER A 113 6.69 -11.29 -1.66
C SER A 113 6.14 -9.90 -1.35
N ALA A 114 4.93 -9.58 -1.81
CA ALA A 114 4.25 -8.31 -1.56
C ALA A 114 4.06 -7.97 -0.08
N PHE A 115 4.07 -8.98 0.80
CA PHE A 115 3.79 -8.84 2.22
C PHE A 115 5.01 -9.06 3.12
N LEU A 116 6.15 -9.48 2.56
CA LEU A 116 7.33 -9.88 3.33
C LEU A 116 7.90 -8.73 4.17
N GLY A 117 8.54 -9.10 5.27
CA GLY A 117 9.16 -8.18 6.21
C GLY A 117 8.20 -7.37 7.09
N ASN A 118 6.90 -7.66 7.03
CA ASN A 118 5.91 -7.22 8.00
C ASN A 118 5.64 -8.35 9.01
N PRO A 119 6.34 -8.43 10.16
CA PRO A 119 6.23 -9.56 11.09
C PRO A 119 4.85 -9.67 11.78
N GLY A 120 4.06 -8.59 11.77
CA GLY A 120 2.71 -8.58 12.32
C GLY A 120 1.64 -9.15 11.39
N LEU A 121 1.93 -9.33 10.10
CA LEU A 121 0.96 -9.84 9.13
C LEU A 121 0.89 -11.38 9.17
N CYS A 122 -0.31 -11.91 8.93
CA CYS A 122 -0.57 -13.33 8.97
C CYS A 122 -1.71 -13.76 8.04
N GLY A 123 -1.82 -15.06 7.78
CA GLY A 123 -2.84 -15.65 6.91
C GLY A 123 -2.51 -15.53 5.41
N SER A 124 -3.43 -16.02 4.57
CA SER A 124 -3.19 -16.23 3.14
C SER A 124 -1.93 -17.10 2.92
N ALA A 125 -0.89 -16.58 2.24
CA ALA A 125 0.39 -17.26 2.01
C ALA A 125 1.46 -17.01 3.10
N LEU A 126 1.14 -16.25 4.14
CA LEU A 126 1.98 -16.08 5.34
C LEU A 126 1.60 -17.08 6.43
N PRO A 127 2.41 -17.23 7.51
CA PRO A 127 2.03 -18.06 8.64
C PRO A 127 0.62 -17.75 9.15
N PRO A 128 -0.13 -18.78 9.61
CA PRO A 128 -1.49 -18.59 10.09
C PRO A 128 -1.52 -17.65 11.28
N CYS A 129 -2.58 -16.84 11.35
CA CYS A 129 -2.80 -15.96 12.49
C CYS A 129 -2.98 -16.77 13.77
N LYS A 130 -2.26 -16.39 14.83
CA LYS A 130 -2.47 -16.94 16.17
C LYS A 130 -3.93 -16.64 16.57
N LYS A 131 -4.65 -17.66 17.04
CA LYS A 131 -5.97 -17.46 17.67
C LYS A 131 -5.70 -16.86 19.05
N SER A 132 -6.35 -15.73 19.35
CA SER A 132 -6.40 -15.17 20.71
C SER A 132 -7.19 -16.09 21.63
#